data_AF-A0A367IQ79-F1
#
_entry.id   AF-A0A367IQ79-F1
#
_cell.length_a   1.000
_cell.length_b   1.000
_cell.length_c   1.000
_cell.angle_alpha   90.00
_cell.angle_beta   90.00
_cell.angle_gamma   90.00
#
_symmetry.space_group_name_H-M   'P 1'
#
loop_
_entity.id
_entity.type
_entity.pdbx_description
1 polymer ?
#
loop_
_entity_poly.entity_id
_entity_poly.type
_entity_poly.pdbx_seq_one_letter_code
_entity_poly.pdbx_strand_id
1 'polypeptide(L)'
;MWSCFWFVWQMYRRVERKEIKSIFHQGVYYLIGAISVWLFDKNLCFVYKWIPNPQFHAWWHILMCISLHYFFVGAGHEMVKTKAEIRYLRNIIPYIKVNHQKDE
;
A
#
# COMPACT_ATOMS: atom_id res chain seq x y z
N MET A 1 6.34 -8.24 -12.52
CA MET A 1 6.59 -6.96 -11.81
C MET A 1 6.19 -5.75 -12.65
N TRP A 2 6.70 -5.58 -13.87
CA TRP A 2 6.37 -4.43 -14.73
C TRP A 2 4.87 -4.26 -15.05
N SER A 3 4.15 -5.36 -15.25
CA SER A 3 2.69 -5.36 -15.43
C SER A 3 1.92 -4.84 -14.21
N CYS A 4 2.39 -5.11 -12.99
CA CYS A 4 1.77 -4.61 -11.75
C CYS A 4 1.96 -3.10 -11.61
N PHE A 5 3.16 -2.59 -11.90
CA PHE A 5 3.42 -1.15 -11.91
C PHE A 5 2.59 -0.43 -12.97
N TRP A 6 2.48 -1.00 -14.17
CA TRP A 6 1.65 -0.45 -15.24
C TRP A 6 0.16 -0.42 -14.85
N PHE A 7 -0.34 -1.48 -14.21
CA PHE A 7 -1.72 -1.54 -13.73
C PHE A 7 -1.99 -0.49 -12.63
N VAL A 8 -1.10 -0.37 -11.64
CA VAL A 8 -1.21 0.66 -10.59
C VAL A 8 -1.16 2.07 -11.18
N TRP A 9 -0.28 2.30 -12.16
CA TRP A 9 -0.18 3.57 -12.86
C TRP A 9 -1.44 3.90 -13.67
N GLN A 10 -1.97 2.92 -14.40
CA GLN A 10 -3.21 3.06 -15.14
C GLN A 10 -4.40 3.37 -14.22
N MET A 11 -4.48 2.72 -13.06
CA MET A 11 -5.48 3.04 -12.04
C MET A 11 -5.30 4.45 -11.51
N TYR A 12 -4.08 4.82 -11.10
CA TYR A 12 -3.79 6.16 -10.57
C TYR A 12 -4.21 7.29 -11.53
N ARG A 13 -3.98 7.13 -12.84
CA ARG A 13 -4.44 8.13 -13.83
C ARG A 13 -5.95 8.24 -13.96
N ARG A 14 -6.69 7.17 -13.66
CA ARG A 14 -8.17 7.14 -13.77
C ARG A 14 -8.88 7.68 -12.53
N VAL A 15 -8.18 7.78 -11.41
CA VAL A 15 -8.72 8.34 -10.17
C VAL A 15 -8.82 9.86 -10.29
N GLU A 16 -10.04 10.41 -10.21
CA GLU A 16 -10.25 11.86 -10.13
C GLU A 16 -10.35 12.37 -8.68
N ARG A 17 -10.84 11.53 -7.75
CA ARG A 17 -11.02 11.92 -6.34
C ARG A 17 -9.69 12.10 -5.61
N LYS A 18 -9.51 13.26 -4.97
CA LYS A 18 -8.30 13.61 -4.20
C LYS A 18 -8.04 12.66 -3.02
N GLU A 19 -9.08 12.17 -2.35
CA GLU A 19 -8.94 11.26 -1.20
C GLU A 19 -8.29 9.93 -1.60
N ILE A 20 -8.72 9.34 -2.72
CA ILE A 20 -8.18 8.08 -3.23
C ILE A 20 -6.74 8.29 -3.69
N LYS A 21 -6.43 9.43 -4.32
CA LYS A 21 -5.03 9.76 -4.67
C LYS A 21 -4.13 9.80 -3.43
N SER A 22 -4.63 10.28 -2.29
CA SER A 22 -3.86 10.29 -1.03
C SER A 22 -3.51 8.87 -0.57
N ILE A 23 -4.48 7.94 -0.61
CA ILE A 23 -4.27 6.51 -0.29
C ILE A 23 -3.21 5.90 -1.21
N PHE A 24 -3.28 6.18 -2.51
CA PHE A 24 -2.28 5.69 -3.47
C PHE A 24 -0.88 6.25 -3.18
N HIS A 25 -0.74 7.54 -2.86
CA HIS A 25 0.55 8.12 -2.48
C HIS A 25 1.13 7.47 -1.22
N GLN A 26 0.28 7.22 -0.21
CA GLN A 26 0.71 6.50 1.00
C GLN A 26 1.20 5.09 0.66
N GLY A 27 0.48 4.35 -0.18
CA GLY A 27 0.92 3.05 -0.69
C GLY A 27 2.27 3.10 -1.41
N VAL A 28 2.52 4.15 -2.21
CA VAL A 28 3.81 4.38 -2.88
C VAL A 28 4.93 4.70 -1.89
N TYR A 29 4.69 5.52 -0.86
CA TYR A 29 5.71 5.79 0.16
C TYR A 29 6.14 4.53 0.90
N TYR A 30 5.19 3.65 1.27
CA TYR A 30 5.51 2.35 1.86
C TYR A 30 6.26 1.44 0.88
N LEU A 31 5.95 1.50 -0.42
CA LEU A 31 6.67 0.74 -1.45
C LEU A 31 8.12 1.20 -1.57
N ILE A 32 8.35 2.51 -1.63
CA ILE A 32 9.70 3.08 -1.68
C ILE A 32 10.46 2.68 -0.43
N GLY A 33 9.85 2.83 0.75
CA GLY A 33 10.45 2.39 2.02
C GLY A 33 10.80 0.91 2.03
N ALA A 34 9.92 0.03 1.52
CA ALA A 34 10.21 -1.39 1.38
C ALA A 34 11.44 -1.59 0.49
N ILE A 35 11.45 -1.03 -0.72
CA ILE A 35 12.57 -1.16 -1.66
C ILE A 35 13.88 -0.66 -1.02
N SER A 36 13.85 0.47 -0.32
CA SER A 36 15.00 1.01 0.40
C SER A 36 15.52 0.05 1.48
N VAL A 37 14.64 -0.50 2.32
CA VAL A 37 15.01 -1.46 3.37
C VAL A 37 15.59 -2.74 2.77
N TRP A 38 15.03 -3.23 1.66
CA TRP A 38 15.56 -4.40 0.95
C TRP A 38 16.92 -4.14 0.31
N LEU A 39 17.11 -2.98 -0.32
CA LEU A 39 18.41 -2.57 -0.86
C LEU A 39 19.45 -2.44 0.25
N PHE A 40 19.06 -1.89 1.40
CA PHE A 40 19.93 -1.77 2.57
C PHE A 40 20.33 -3.15 3.11
N ASP A 41 19.36 -4.06 3.29
CA ASP A 41 19.60 -5.45 3.71
C ASP A 41 20.60 -6.18 2.80
N LYS A 42 20.42 -6.06 1.48
CA LYS A 42 21.28 -6.73 0.50
C LYS A 42 22.69 -6.14 0.43
N ASN A 43 22.82 -4.82 0.55
CA ASN A 43 24.11 -4.15 0.40
C ASN A 43 24.91 -4.06 1.69
N LEU A 44 24.28 -4.03 2.87
CA LEU A 44 24.97 -3.81 4.16
C LEU A 44 25.00 -5.04 5.06
N CYS A 45 24.71 -6.23 4.51
CA CYS A 45 24.83 -7.50 5.20
C CYS A 45 26.24 -7.73 5.82
N PHE A 46 27.28 -7.10 5.28
CA PHE A 46 28.64 -7.17 5.82
C PHE A 46 28.89 -6.36 7.10
N VAL A 47 28.08 -5.32 7.38
CA VAL A 47 28.25 -4.41 8.53
C VAL A 47 27.68 -5.01 9.81
N TYR A 48 26.62 -5.80 9.69
CA TYR A 48 25.87 -6.33 10.84
C TYR A 48 26.39 -7.66 11.39
N LYS A 49 27.63 -8.06 11.07
CA LYS A 49 28.22 -9.34 11.54
C LYS A 49 28.30 -9.45 13.07
N TRP A 50 28.34 -8.32 13.78
CA TRP A 50 28.54 -8.24 15.23
C TRP A 50 27.32 -7.73 16.00
N ILE A 51 26.21 -7.43 15.31
CA ILE A 51 24.97 -6.92 15.90
C ILE A 51 23.89 -7.99 15.68
N PRO A 52 23.00 -8.26 16.66
CA PRO A 52 21.88 -9.16 16.45
C PRO A 52 21.12 -8.74 15.20
N ASN A 53 20.95 -9.70 14.26
CA ASN A 53 20.40 -9.46 12.93
C ASN A 53 19.10 -8.63 13.01
N PRO A 54 19.09 -7.39 12.51
CA PRO A 54 17.91 -6.51 12.57
C PRO A 54 16.75 -7.00 11.69
N GLN A 55 16.91 -8.12 10.97
CA GLN A 55 15.90 -8.74 10.11
C GLN A 55 15.25 -7.73 9.14
N PHE A 56 16.07 -6.93 8.45
CA PHE A 56 15.56 -5.97 7.47
C PHE A 56 14.72 -6.65 6.37
N HIS A 57 15.04 -7.90 6.03
CA HIS A 57 14.18 -8.71 5.16
C HIS A 57 12.76 -8.93 5.71
N ALA A 58 12.59 -9.10 7.03
CA ALA A 58 11.25 -9.19 7.64
C ALA A 58 10.52 -7.84 7.57
N TRP A 59 11.22 -6.73 7.83
CA TRP A 59 10.67 -5.38 7.67
C TRP A 59 10.26 -5.07 6.22
N TRP A 60 11.00 -5.59 5.24
CA TRP A 60 10.61 -5.52 3.84
C TRP A 60 9.24 -6.15 3.60
N HIS A 61 9.00 -7.38 4.08
CA HIS A 61 7.70 -8.06 3.94
C HIS A 61 6.57 -7.23 4.57
N ILE A 62 6.78 -6.69 5.77
CA ILE A 62 5.78 -5.85 6.45
C ILE A 62 5.44 -4.62 5.62
N LEU A 63 6.44 -3.88 5.15
CA LEU A 63 6.25 -2.67 4.35
C LEU A 63 5.60 -2.97 3.00
N MET A 64 5.95 -4.08 2.36
CA MET A 64 5.31 -4.55 1.14
C MET A 64 3.83 -4.89 1.36
N CYS A 65 3.49 -5.60 2.43
CA CYS A 65 2.10 -5.92 2.77
C CYS A 65 1.28 -4.65 3.02
N ILE A 66 1.83 -3.67 3.75
CA ILE A 66 1.18 -2.38 3.99
C ILE A 66 0.96 -1.65 2.66
N SER A 67 2.01 -1.53 1.83
CA SER A 67 1.90 -0.89 0.51
C SER A 67 0.79 -1.50 -0.35
N LEU A 68 0.77 -2.84 -0.46
CA LEU A 68 -0.25 -3.56 -1.21
C LEU A 68 -1.65 -3.36 -0.63
N HIS A 69 -1.80 -3.34 0.69
CA HIS A 69 -3.08 -3.08 1.35
C HIS A 69 -3.66 -1.73 0.94
N TYR A 70 -2.85 -0.66 0.93
CA TYR A 70 -3.28 0.67 0.50
C TYR A 70 -3.68 0.68 -0.98
N PHE A 71 -2.92 0.00 -1.85
CA PHE A 71 -3.30 -0.13 -3.26
C PHE A 71 -4.61 -0.89 -3.45
N PHE A 72 -4.84 -1.97 -2.71
CA PHE A 72 -6.10 -2.72 -2.78
C PHE A 72 -7.29 -1.91 -2.27
N VAL A 73 -7.13 -1.11 -1.21
CA VAL A 73 -8.18 -0.22 -0.74
C VAL A 73 -8.51 0.85 -1.78
N GLY A 74 -7.48 1.49 -2.36
CA GLY A 74 -7.69 2.49 -3.41
C GLY A 74 -8.35 1.88 -4.65
N ALA A 75 -7.89 0.71 -5.08
CA ALA A 75 -8.41 0.00 -6.23
C ALA A 75 -9.84 -0.52 -6.02
N GLY A 76 -10.10 -1.13 -4.88
CA GLY A 76 -11.41 -1.65 -4.53
C GLY A 76 -12.46 -0.53 -4.44
N HIS A 77 -12.08 0.64 -3.93
CA HIS A 77 -12.99 1.80 -3.90
C HIS A 77 -13.39 2.22 -5.33
N GLU A 78 -12.43 2.28 -6.25
CA GLU A 78 -12.69 2.59 -7.67
C GLU A 78 -13.52 1.51 -8.38
N MET A 79 -13.36 0.24 -7.99
CA MET A 79 -14.16 -0.86 -8.54
C MET A 79 -15.62 -0.82 -8.07
N VAL A 80 -15.88 -0.37 -6.84
CA VAL A 80 -17.23 -0.33 -6.27
C VAL A 80 -18.04 0.89 -6.74
N LYS A 81 -17.38 1.93 -7.30
CA LYS A 81 -17.89 3.15 -8.01
C LYS A 81 -18.98 4.00 -7.33
N THR A 82 -19.99 3.43 -6.68
CA THR A 82 -21.25 4.14 -6.40
C THR A 82 -21.61 4.30 -4.91
N LYS A 83 -21.13 3.46 -3.97
CA LYS A 83 -21.50 3.57 -2.53
C LYS A 83 -20.42 3.10 -1.54
N ALA A 84 -19.16 3.38 -1.83
CA ALA A 84 -18.03 3.06 -0.95
C ALA A 84 -17.52 4.31 -0.23
N GLU A 85 -17.25 4.19 1.08
CA GLU A 85 -16.51 5.18 1.87
C GLU A 85 -15.20 4.55 2.35
N ILE A 86 -14.10 5.32 2.28
CA ILE A 86 -12.84 4.91 2.90
C ILE A 86 -12.88 5.29 4.38
N ARG A 87 -12.75 4.30 5.27
CA ARG A 87 -12.66 4.50 6.71
C ARG A 87 -11.36 3.94 7.26
N TYR A 88 -10.99 4.33 8.47
CA TYR A 88 -9.76 3.88 9.11
C TYR A 88 -10.07 3.14 10.41
N LEU A 89 -9.57 1.92 10.53
CA LEU A 89 -9.57 1.19 11.78
C LEU A 89 -8.50 1.79 12.69
N ARG A 90 -8.91 2.28 13.87
CA ARG A 90 -8.05 2.96 14.85
C ARG A 90 -7.22 4.11 14.24
N ASN A 91 -7.72 4.79 13.21
CA ASN A 91 -7.02 5.85 12.46
C ASN A 91 -5.73 5.41 11.75
N ILE A 92 -5.46 4.10 11.63
CA ILE A 92 -4.21 3.58 11.05
C ILE A 92 -4.47 2.75 9.80
N ILE A 93 -5.39 1.78 9.86
CA ILE A 93 -5.57 0.81 8.78
C ILE A 93 -6.76 1.23 7.92
N PRO A 94 -6.55 1.66 6.67
CA PRO A 94 -7.66 2.05 5.80
C PRO A 94 -8.45 0.80 5.38
N TYR A 95 -9.76 0.93 5.24
CA TYR A 95 -10.62 -0.12 4.71
C TYR A 95 -11.81 0.49 3.97
N ILE A 96 -12.41 -0.29 3.09
CA ILE A 96 -13.59 0.12 2.32
C ILE A 96 -14.84 -0.28 3.11
N LYS A 97 -15.69 0.67 3.44
CA LYS A 97 -17.05 0.41 3.92
C LYS A 97 -18.03 0.56 2.76
N VAL A 98 -18.72 -0.52 2.42
CA VAL A 98 -19.79 -0.49 1.41
C VAL A 98 -21.11 -0.17 2.12
N ASN A 99 -21.76 0.93 1.74
CA ASN A 99 -23.09 1.24 2.22
C ASN A 99 -24.10 0.44 1.38
N HIS A 100 -24.53 -0.72 1.89
CA HIS A 100 -25.72 -1.38 1.38
C HIS A 100 -26.93 -0.54 1.75
N GLN A 101 -27.40 0.28 0.82
CA GLN A 101 -28.80 0.72 0.86
C GLN A 101 -29.62 -0.55 0.66
N LYS A 102 -30.42 -0.95 1.66
CA LYS A 102 -31.51 -1.89 1.43
C LYS A 102 -32.40 -1.23 0.40
N ASP A 103 -32.50 -1.83 -0.77
CA ASP A 103 -33.57 -1.51 -1.72
C ASP A 103 -34.87 -1.96 -1.04
N GLU A 104 -35.56 -1.04 -0.37
CA GLU A 104 -36.96 -1.16 0.05
C GLU A 104 -37.89 -0.64 -1.05
#